data_AF-A0A7K3S5E8-F1
#
_entry.id   AF-A0A7K3S5E8-F1
#
_cell.length_a   1.000
_cell.length_b   1.000
_cell.length_c   1.000
_cell.angle_alpha   90.00
_cell.angle_beta   90.00
_cell.angle_gamma   90.00
#
_symmetry.space_group_name_H-M   'P 1'
#
loop_
_entity.id
_entity.type
_entity.pdbx_description
1 polymer ?
#
loop_
_entity_poly.entity_id
_entity_poly.type
_entity_poly.pdbx_seq_one_letter_code
_entity_poly.pdbx_strand_id
1 'polypeptide(L)'
;SPEDLLDGVIALVPRSAVGAGLRRARDMLDYQDAGTVAAVLGNGRRTSAHDTVPFALWSAARSLGNYEEAFWVTAQAGGDVDTTCAIVGGVVASGERGAPPSGWLAQTEEPPAWLTPSLH
;
A
#
# COMPACT_ATOMS: atom_id res chain seq x y z
N SER A 1 -9.74 -9.95 -6.24
CA SER A 1 -8.51 -10.71 -5.94
C SER A 1 -7.33 -9.73 -5.95
N PRO A 2 -6.11 -10.14 -5.56
CA PRO A 2 -4.91 -9.33 -5.77
C PRO A 2 -4.74 -8.87 -7.24
N GLU A 3 -5.04 -9.77 -8.19
CA GLU A 3 -5.01 -9.53 -9.62
C GLU A 3 -6.04 -8.50 -10.04
N ASP A 4 -7.31 -8.68 -9.64
CA ASP A 4 -8.40 -7.76 -10.00
C ASP A 4 -8.13 -6.33 -9.52
N LEU A 5 -7.53 -6.17 -8.33
CA LEU A 5 -7.16 -4.88 -7.80
C LEU A 5 -6.16 -4.18 -8.72
N LEU A 6 -5.05 -4.85 -9.04
CA LEU A 6 -3.98 -4.27 -9.86
C LEU A 6 -4.43 -4.07 -11.30
N ASP A 7 -5.16 -5.02 -11.90
CA ASP A 7 -5.69 -4.91 -13.26
C ASP A 7 -6.68 -3.74 -13.37
N GLY A 8 -7.52 -3.54 -12.35
CA GLY A 8 -8.42 -2.39 -12.25
C GLY A 8 -7.69 -1.05 -12.16
N VAL A 9 -6.64 -0.95 -11.32
CA VAL A 9 -5.82 0.27 -11.23
C VAL A 9 -5.08 0.53 -12.54
N ILE A 10 -4.47 -0.48 -13.16
CA ILE A 10 -3.73 -0.36 -14.42
C ILE A 10 -4.64 0.20 -15.53
N ALA A 11 -5.89 -0.23 -15.59
CA ALA A 11 -6.85 0.25 -16.58
C ALA A 11 -7.18 1.76 -16.46
N LEU A 12 -7.02 2.33 -15.27
CA LEU A 12 -7.31 3.74 -14.98
C LEU A 12 -6.09 4.66 -15.15
N VAL A 13 -4.87 4.10 -15.22
CA VAL A 13 -3.63 4.87 -15.25
C VAL A 13 -3.15 5.10 -16.68
N PRO A 14 -3.01 6.36 -17.14
CA PRO A 14 -2.45 6.66 -18.45
C PRO A 14 -1.01 6.13 -18.61
N ARG A 15 -0.56 5.98 -19.86
CA ARG A 15 0.81 5.56 -20.18
C ARG A 15 1.82 6.48 -19.49
N SER A 16 2.55 5.92 -18.53
CA SER A 16 3.46 6.63 -17.63
C SER A 16 4.45 5.65 -16.98
N ALA A 17 5.46 6.18 -16.28
CA ALA A 17 6.38 5.37 -15.47
C ALA A 17 5.64 4.61 -14.36
N VAL A 18 4.64 5.24 -13.72
CA VAL A 18 3.77 4.59 -12.72
C VAL A 18 3.02 3.42 -13.35
N GLY A 19 2.38 3.62 -14.50
CA GLY A 19 1.67 2.53 -15.19
C GLY A 19 2.58 1.38 -15.62
N ALA A 20 3.84 1.66 -15.97
CA ALA A 20 4.83 0.61 -16.24
C ALA A 20 5.23 -0.15 -14.96
N GLY A 21 5.44 0.56 -13.86
CA GLY A 21 5.69 -0.04 -12.55
C GLY A 21 4.52 -0.91 -12.09
N LEU A 22 3.26 -0.50 -12.31
CA LEU A 22 2.08 -1.27 -11.92
C LEU A 22 1.92 -2.57 -12.70
N ARG A 23 2.22 -2.57 -14.01
CA ARG A 23 2.26 -3.83 -14.77
C ARG A 23 3.34 -4.76 -14.22
N ARG A 24 4.50 -4.22 -13.85
CA ARG A 24 5.55 -5.02 -13.23
C ARG A 24 5.16 -5.53 -11.84
N ALA A 25 4.47 -4.72 -11.04
CA ALA A 25 3.89 -5.14 -9.76
C ALA A 25 2.94 -6.33 -9.97
N ARG A 26 2.06 -6.25 -10.97
CA ARG A 26 1.13 -7.31 -11.35
C ARG A 26 1.84 -8.61 -11.73
N ASP A 27 2.94 -8.52 -12.48
CA ASP A 27 3.77 -9.68 -12.87
C ASP A 27 4.54 -10.30 -11.69
N MET A 28 4.71 -9.54 -10.60
CA MET A 28 5.45 -9.97 -9.42
C MET A 28 4.56 -10.48 -8.29
N LEU A 29 3.26 -10.69 -8.52
CA LEU A 29 2.34 -11.19 -7.49
C LEU A 29 2.75 -12.56 -6.93
N ASP A 30 3.43 -13.42 -7.70
CA ASP A 30 3.88 -14.73 -7.22
C ASP A 30 5.10 -14.67 -6.27
N TYR A 31 5.79 -13.53 -6.22
CA TYR A 31 6.92 -13.33 -5.31
C TYR A 31 6.41 -13.14 -3.89
N GLN A 32 7.14 -13.68 -2.90
CA GLN A 32 6.79 -13.56 -1.48
C GLN A 32 7.71 -12.59 -0.74
N ASP A 33 8.93 -12.39 -1.22
CA ASP A 33 9.91 -11.54 -0.56
C ASP A 33 9.73 -10.06 -0.94
N ALA A 34 9.18 -9.29 -0.01
CA ALA A 34 8.93 -7.86 -0.20
C ALA A 34 10.22 -7.05 -0.44
N GLY A 35 11.36 -7.48 0.14
CA GLY A 35 12.66 -6.85 -0.11
C GLY A 35 13.07 -6.93 -1.58
N THR A 36 12.94 -8.11 -2.19
CA THR A 36 13.17 -8.35 -3.61
C THR A 36 12.22 -7.51 -4.47
N VAL A 37 10.94 -7.45 -4.11
CA VAL A 37 9.97 -6.65 -4.88
C VAL A 37 10.26 -5.15 -4.78
N ALA A 38 10.57 -4.66 -3.58
CA ALA A 38 10.99 -3.28 -3.35
C ALA A 38 12.28 -2.91 -4.12
N ALA A 39 13.25 -3.81 -4.21
CA ALA A 39 14.47 -3.59 -4.99
C ALA A 39 14.18 -3.40 -6.49
N VAL A 40 13.10 -3.98 -6.99
CA VAL A 40 12.70 -3.93 -8.40
C VAL A 40 11.76 -2.77 -8.69
N LEU A 41 10.78 -2.52 -7.82
CA LEU A 41 9.72 -1.54 -8.02
C LEU A 41 10.01 -0.16 -7.41
N GLY A 42 10.98 -0.09 -6.49
CA GLY A 42 11.19 1.06 -5.62
C GLY A 42 10.35 0.96 -4.35
N ASN A 43 10.83 1.55 -3.25
CA ASN A 43 10.13 1.63 -1.97
C ASN A 43 10.06 3.07 -1.44
N GLY A 44 10.02 4.04 -2.36
CA GLY A 44 9.85 5.46 -2.08
C GLY A 44 11.12 6.20 -1.62
N ARG A 45 12.28 5.54 -1.59
CA ARG A 45 13.58 6.20 -1.27
C ARG A 45 13.91 7.38 -2.17
N ARG A 46 13.33 7.45 -3.37
CA ARG A 46 13.51 8.55 -4.33
C ARG A 46 12.35 9.54 -4.32
N THR A 47 11.41 9.41 -3.38
CA THR A 47 10.30 10.35 -3.12
C THR A 47 9.54 10.71 -4.40
N SER A 48 9.22 9.69 -5.21
CA SER A 48 8.52 9.88 -6.49
C SER A 48 7.46 8.81 -6.68
N ALA A 49 6.35 9.15 -7.35
CA ALA A 49 5.22 8.24 -7.48
C ALA A 49 5.60 6.90 -8.13
N HIS A 50 6.51 6.90 -9.11
CA HIS A 50 6.94 5.67 -9.79
C HIS A 50 7.93 4.81 -8.98
N ASP A 51 8.51 5.37 -7.92
CA ASP A 51 9.36 4.66 -6.94
C ASP A 51 8.58 4.24 -5.69
N THR A 52 7.35 4.73 -5.49
CA THR A 52 6.54 4.48 -4.29
C THR A 52 5.31 3.63 -4.59
N VAL A 53 4.48 4.06 -5.54
CA VAL A 53 3.12 3.54 -5.76
C VAL A 53 3.11 2.07 -6.21
N PRO A 54 3.98 1.62 -7.14
CA PRO A 54 3.94 0.23 -7.59
C PRO A 54 4.17 -0.80 -6.47
N PHE A 55 5.17 -0.56 -5.61
CA PHE A 55 5.43 -1.45 -4.47
C PHE A 55 4.32 -1.38 -3.41
N ALA A 56 3.84 -0.19 -3.09
CA ALA A 56 2.73 -0.03 -2.13
C ALA A 56 1.48 -0.79 -2.60
N LEU A 57 1.11 -0.67 -3.88
CA LEU A 57 -0.07 -1.38 -4.40
C LEU A 57 0.16 -2.89 -4.54
N TRP A 58 1.38 -3.35 -4.85
CA TRP A 58 1.72 -4.77 -4.78
C TRP A 58 1.55 -5.34 -3.37
N SER A 59 2.08 -4.63 -2.36
CA SER A 59 2.03 -5.07 -0.96
C SER A 59 0.59 -5.15 -0.44
N ALA A 60 -0.22 -4.13 -0.76
CA ALA A 60 -1.65 -4.12 -0.43
C ALA A 60 -2.41 -5.26 -1.13
N ALA A 61 -2.14 -5.49 -2.42
CA ALA A 61 -2.76 -6.57 -3.19
C ALA A 61 -2.48 -7.95 -2.57
N ARG A 62 -1.23 -8.21 -2.16
CA ARG A 62 -0.85 -9.49 -1.55
C ARG A 62 -1.45 -9.75 -0.17
N SER A 63 -1.83 -8.69 0.54
CA SER A 63 -2.26 -8.75 1.94
C SER A 63 -3.73 -8.34 2.13
N LEU A 64 -4.55 -8.50 1.08
CA LEU A 64 -5.96 -8.09 1.10
C LEU A 64 -6.73 -8.75 2.25
N GLY A 65 -7.38 -7.93 3.06
CA GLY A 65 -8.14 -8.40 4.23
C GLY A 65 -7.28 -8.74 5.45
N ASN A 66 -5.98 -8.44 5.43
CA ASN A 66 -5.10 -8.57 6.58
C ASN A 66 -4.24 -7.31 6.76
N TYR A 67 -4.77 -6.34 7.52
CA TYR A 67 -4.12 -5.05 7.72
C TYR A 67 -2.74 -5.16 8.38
N GLU A 68 -2.63 -5.99 9.42
CA GLU A 68 -1.40 -6.14 10.20
C GLU A 68 -0.28 -6.74 9.35
N GLU A 69 -0.59 -7.79 8.57
CA GLU A 69 0.35 -8.37 7.62
C GLU A 69 0.78 -7.33 6.57
N ALA A 70 -0.19 -6.64 5.96
CA ALA A 70 0.08 -5.62 4.95
C ALA A 70 1.03 -4.53 5.48
N PHE A 71 0.79 -4.05 6.69
CA PHE A 71 1.61 -3.03 7.34
C PHE A 71 3.04 -3.53 7.57
N TRP A 72 3.21 -4.70 8.21
CA TRP A 72 4.55 -5.20 8.54
C TRP A 72 5.37 -5.63 7.33
N VAL A 73 4.74 -6.26 6.33
CA VAL A 73 5.39 -6.62 5.06
C VAL A 73 5.93 -5.37 4.36
N THR A 74 5.15 -4.29 4.37
CA THR A 74 5.54 -3.01 3.76
C THR A 74 6.67 -2.35 4.55
N ALA A 75 6.51 -2.23 5.87
CA ALA A 75 7.48 -1.55 6.73
C ALA A 75 8.86 -2.23 6.71
N GLN A 76 8.89 -3.56 6.68
CA GLN A 76 10.14 -4.34 6.63
C GLN A 76 10.94 -4.12 5.34
N ALA A 77 10.30 -3.73 4.24
CA ALA A 77 11.00 -3.38 3.01
C ALA A 77 11.76 -2.04 3.10
N GLY A 78 11.47 -1.22 4.13
CA GLY A 78 12.12 0.06 4.38
C GLY A 78 11.84 1.11 3.31
N GLY A 79 12.71 2.13 3.25
CA GLY A 79 12.54 3.25 2.32
C GLY A 79 11.69 4.36 2.92
N ASP A 80 10.71 4.85 2.17
CA ASP A 80 9.70 5.81 2.66
C ASP A 80 8.56 5.04 3.33
N VAL A 81 8.86 4.52 4.53
CA VAL A 81 7.99 3.61 5.29
C VAL A 81 6.64 4.26 5.57
N ASP A 82 6.65 5.52 6.03
CA ASP A 82 5.42 6.22 6.41
C ASP A 82 4.48 6.35 5.20
N THR A 83 4.99 6.81 4.05
CA THR A 83 4.17 6.99 2.85
C THR A 83 3.67 5.67 2.28
N THR A 84 4.54 4.65 2.22
CA THR A 84 4.16 3.33 1.67
C THR A 84 3.15 2.63 2.56
N CYS A 85 3.34 2.62 3.88
CA CYS A 85 2.39 2.07 4.84
C CYS A 85 1.06 2.84 4.86
N ALA A 86 1.07 4.17 4.69
CA ALA A 86 -0.16 4.95 4.60
C ALA A 86 -1.00 4.56 3.37
N ILE A 87 -0.37 4.40 2.20
CA ILE A 87 -1.05 3.95 0.98
C ILE A 87 -1.61 2.53 1.18
N VAL A 88 -0.78 1.61 1.66
CA VAL A 88 -1.17 0.21 1.89
C VAL A 88 -2.32 0.12 2.88
N GLY A 89 -2.22 0.81 4.01
CA GLY A 89 -3.24 0.84 5.04
C GLY A 89 -4.56 1.39 4.52
N GLY A 90 -4.54 2.49 3.77
CA GLY A 90 -5.75 3.07 3.16
C GLY A 90 -6.45 2.11 2.19
N VAL A 91 -5.67 1.41 1.34
CA VAL A 91 -6.23 0.41 0.42
C VAL A 91 -6.83 -0.76 1.17
N VAL A 92 -6.09 -1.36 2.10
CA VAL A 92 -6.56 -2.56 2.82
C VAL A 92 -7.75 -2.22 3.71
N ALA A 93 -7.71 -1.12 4.46
CA ALA A 93 -8.79 -0.70 5.35
C ALA A 93 -10.09 -0.29 4.63
N SER A 94 -10.02 0.03 3.33
CA SER A 94 -11.22 0.27 2.52
C SER A 94 -12.03 -1.01 2.24
N GLY A 95 -11.43 -2.19 2.43
CA GLY A 95 -12.10 -3.48 2.28
C GLY A 95 -12.81 -3.95 3.54
N GLU A 96 -13.87 -4.76 3.38
CA GLU A 96 -14.75 -5.23 4.47
C GLU A 96 -14.02 -5.91 5.65
N ARG A 97 -12.89 -6.58 5.38
CA ARG A 97 -12.10 -7.33 6.37
C ARG A 97 -10.76 -6.68 6.69
N GLY A 98 -10.49 -5.48 6.20
CA GLY A 98 -9.18 -4.85 6.30
C GLY A 98 -9.03 -3.86 7.45
N ALA A 99 -9.93 -3.85 8.44
CA ALA A 99 -9.82 -2.94 9.57
C ALA A 99 -8.48 -3.11 10.31
N PRO A 100 -7.81 -2.00 10.72
CA PRO A 100 -6.63 -2.08 11.56
C PRO A 100 -6.92 -2.82 12.89
N PRO A 101 -5.92 -3.46 13.51
CA PRO A 101 -6.08 -4.04 14.83
C PRO A 101 -6.57 -2.99 15.84
N SER A 102 -7.57 -3.34 16.65
CA SER A 102 -8.27 -2.38 17.52
C SER A 102 -7.37 -1.62 18.50
N GLY A 103 -6.28 -2.24 18.96
CA GLY A 103 -5.31 -1.62 19.86
C GLY A 103 -4.31 -0.67 19.18
N TRP A 104 -4.27 -0.61 17.86
CA TRP A 104 -3.32 0.26 17.14
C TRP A 104 -3.79 1.71 17.09
N LEU A 105 -5.11 1.94 16.96
CA LEU A 105 -5.67 3.29 16.97
C LEU A 105 -5.40 4.02 18.30
N ALA A 106 -5.39 3.29 19.42
CA ALA A 106 -5.05 3.86 20.73
C ALA A 106 -3.58 4.30 20.85
N GLN A 107 -2.72 3.94 19.89
CA GLN A 107 -1.30 4.28 19.86
C GLN A 107 -0.97 5.38 18.84
N THR A 108 -1.98 5.95 18.17
CA THR A 108 -1.80 7.10 17.29
C THR A 108 -2.03 8.40 18.06
N GLU A 109 -1.35 9.47 17.65
CA GLU A 109 -1.68 10.81 18.14
C GLU A 109 -3.14 11.14 17.84
N GLU A 110 -3.81 11.83 18.78
CA GLU A 110 -5.16 12.31 18.52
C GLU A 110 -5.14 13.27 17.32
N PRO A 111 -6.05 13.08 16.35
CA PRO A 111 -6.16 14.02 15.26
C PRO A 111 -6.49 15.40 15.82
N PRO A 112 -5.99 16.49 15.20
CA PRO A 112 -6.26 17.82 15.69
C PRO A 112 -7.77 18.10 15.71
N ALA A 113 -8.24 18.90 16.66
CA ALA A 113 -9.67 19.13 16.90
C ALA A 113 -10.47 19.68 15.69
N TRP A 114 -9.81 20.18 14.65
CA TRP A 114 -10.46 20.60 13.41
C TRP A 114 -10.71 19.44 12.43
N LEU A 115 -10.09 18.27 12.63
CA LEU A 115 -10.23 17.07 11.80
C LEU A 115 -11.34 16.12 12.31
N THR A 116 -11.86 16.31 13.53
CA THR A 116 -12.99 15.52 14.02
C THR A 116 -14.17 15.64 13.03
N PRO A 117 -14.59 14.55 12.37
CA PRO A 117 -15.83 14.56 11.63
C PRO A 117 -16.93 14.82 12.66
N SER A 118 -17.77 15.82 12.42
CA SER A 118 -19.00 15.98 13.18
C SER A 118 -19.74 14.65 13.07
N LEU A 119 -19.79 13.88 14.17
CA LEU A 119 -20.68 12.73 14.27
C LEU A 119 -22.10 13.30 14.23
N HIS A 120 -22.71 13.31 13.05
CA HIS A 120 -24.12 13.54 12.82
C HIS A 120 -24.74 12.28 12.22
#